data_AF-A0A8T6DX70-F1
#
_entry.id   AF-A0A8T6DX70-F1
#
_cell.length_a   1.000
_cell.length_b   1.000
_cell.length_c   1.000
_cell.angle_alpha   90.00
_cell.angle_beta   90.00
_cell.angle_gamma   90.00
#
_symmetry.space_group_name_H-M   'P 1'
#
loop_
_entity.id
_entity.type
_entity.pdbx_description
1 polymer ?
#
loop_
_entity_poly.entity_id
_entity_poly.type
_entity_poly.pdbx_seq_one_letter_code
_entity_poly.pdbx_strand_id
1 'polypeptide(L)'
;MTTSDEPVAFDPPPGVSIERMDRGRRLGDALVAGEVSAFLSPRPPQPYLDGASEVGRLFDDPRAEEVSYYQRNGFYPIMHVVAMKSEVAEQHPWAPVSLLDGFEQAKRQWTHFMDDPNWSRLTWGRHYLEEERSVLGPDPWPTGVAANRANLERFIRYEVEQGLIPGPLAVEDLFFETTLET
;
A
#
# COMPACT_ATOMS: atom_id res chain seq x y z
N MET A 1 2.37 20.24 -2.50
CA MET A 1 2.36 20.74 -1.11
C MET A 1 2.34 19.54 -0.14
N THR A 2 3.17 19.52 0.91
CA THR A 2 3.29 18.40 1.86
C THR A 2 3.09 18.83 3.32
N THR A 3 2.61 17.89 4.16
CA THR A 3 2.35 18.10 5.60
C THR A 3 3.36 17.44 6.53
N SER A 4 4.25 16.60 6.01
CA SER A 4 5.33 15.93 6.72
C SER A 4 6.65 16.16 6.01
N ASP A 5 7.74 15.99 6.76
CA ASP A 5 9.08 15.96 6.17
C ASP A 5 9.32 14.58 5.57
N GLU A 6 10.11 14.54 4.51
CA GLU A 6 10.44 13.30 3.82
C GLU A 6 11.51 12.56 4.63
N PRO A 7 11.34 11.24 4.87
CA PRO A 7 12.27 10.48 5.69
C PRO A 7 13.62 10.28 5.01
N VAL A 8 13.66 10.44 3.69
CA VAL A 8 14.85 10.33 2.86
C VAL A 8 15.01 11.61 2.03
N ALA A 9 16.26 12.04 1.83
CA ALA A 9 16.56 13.12 0.90
C ALA A 9 16.46 12.59 -0.54
N PHE A 10 15.82 13.35 -1.41
CA PHE A 10 15.70 13.03 -2.84
C PHE A 10 15.58 14.30 -3.68
N ASP A 11 15.86 14.16 -4.97
CA ASP A 11 15.65 15.23 -5.94
C ASP A 11 14.33 14.98 -6.67
N PRO A 12 13.36 15.93 -6.61
CA PRO A 12 12.09 15.76 -7.30
C PRO A 12 12.30 15.70 -8.83
N PRO A 13 11.48 14.93 -9.56
CA PRO A 13 11.58 14.84 -11.01
C PRO A 13 11.41 16.21 -11.70
N PRO A 14 11.95 16.39 -12.92
CA PRO A 14 11.81 17.64 -13.65
C PRO A 14 10.35 18.08 -13.78
N GLY A 15 10.08 19.35 -13.44
CA GLY A 15 8.73 19.92 -13.48
C GLY A 15 7.91 19.69 -12.21
N VAL A 16 8.44 18.98 -11.20
CA VAL A 16 7.81 18.82 -9.89
C VAL A 16 8.35 19.85 -8.92
N SER A 17 7.45 20.57 -8.25
CA SER A 17 7.78 21.47 -7.13
C SER A 17 7.14 20.96 -5.85
N ILE A 18 7.91 20.95 -4.77
CA ILE A 18 7.47 20.51 -3.46
C ILE A 18 7.54 21.69 -2.51
N GLU A 19 6.37 22.09 -2.01
CA GLU A 19 6.23 23.16 -1.02
C GLU A 19 5.74 22.60 0.30
N ARG A 20 6.33 23.07 1.40
CA ARG A 20 5.91 22.67 2.74
C ARG A 20 4.75 23.54 3.19
N MET A 21 3.65 22.91 3.62
CA MET A 21 2.57 23.63 4.27
C MET A 21 3.00 24.12 5.66
N ASP A 22 2.57 25.33 6.04
CA ASP A 22 2.84 25.88 7.38
C ASP A 22 2.33 24.96 8.49
N ARG A 23 3.06 24.94 9.61
CA ARG A 23 2.70 24.13 10.77
C ARG A 23 1.31 24.49 11.30
N GLY A 24 0.51 23.48 11.61
CA GLY A 24 -0.83 23.63 12.17
C GLY A 24 -1.95 23.72 11.13
N ARG A 25 -1.62 23.95 9.86
CA ARG A 25 -2.58 23.88 8.75
C ARG A 25 -2.82 22.43 8.33
N ARG A 26 -3.96 22.18 7.68
CA ARG A 26 -4.38 20.85 7.23
C ARG A 26 -4.68 20.87 5.73
N LEU A 27 -4.21 19.86 5.01
CA LEU A 27 -4.48 19.71 3.57
C LEU A 27 -5.98 19.59 3.25
N GLY A 28 -6.78 18.99 4.13
CA GLY A 28 -8.23 18.94 3.96
C GLY A 28 -8.89 20.31 3.92
N ASP A 29 -8.45 21.23 4.78
CA ASP A 29 -9.00 22.60 4.83
C ASP A 29 -8.54 23.40 3.59
N ALA A 30 -7.27 23.23 3.18
CA ALA A 30 -6.74 23.83 1.97
C ALA A 30 -7.46 23.34 0.69
N LEU A 31 -7.91 22.08 0.68
CA LEU A 31 -8.69 21.53 -0.43
C LEU A 31 -10.07 22.19 -0.52
N VAL A 32 -10.78 22.33 0.60
CA VAL A 32 -12.07 23.04 0.65
C VAL A 32 -11.92 24.51 0.25
N ALA A 33 -10.84 25.16 0.68
CA ALA A 33 -10.54 26.55 0.33
C ALA A 33 -10.09 26.74 -1.13
N GLY A 34 -9.89 25.66 -1.90
CA GLY A 34 -9.41 25.70 -3.28
C GLY A 34 -7.93 26.07 -3.43
N GLU A 35 -7.15 26.04 -2.34
CA GLU A 35 -5.72 26.31 -2.37
C GLU A 35 -4.92 25.13 -2.96
N VAL A 36 -5.45 23.92 -2.81
CA VAL A 36 -4.96 22.72 -3.52
C VAL A 36 -6.11 22.13 -4.33
N SER A 37 -5.82 21.72 -5.56
CA SER A 37 -6.85 21.15 -6.46
C SER A 37 -7.15 19.68 -6.17
N ALA A 38 -6.22 18.97 -5.53
CA ALA A 38 -6.35 17.55 -5.21
C ALA A 38 -5.54 17.20 -3.96
N PHE A 39 -5.95 16.11 -3.32
CA PHE A 39 -5.33 15.59 -2.10
C PHE A 39 -5.25 14.06 -2.19
N LEU A 40 -4.06 13.52 -1.96
CA LEU A 40 -3.82 12.08 -1.87
C LEU A 40 -3.47 11.72 -0.42
N SER A 41 -4.23 10.82 0.18
CA SER A 41 -3.99 10.35 1.54
C SER A 41 -4.64 9.00 1.79
N PRO A 42 -4.05 8.15 2.66
CA PRO A 42 -4.67 6.89 3.07
C PRO A 42 -6.00 7.08 3.82
N ARG A 43 -6.28 8.28 4.34
CA ARG A 43 -7.53 8.59 5.03
C ARG A 43 -8.25 9.74 4.32
N PRO A 44 -9.58 9.62 4.09
CA PRO A 44 -10.37 10.75 3.63
C PRO A 44 -10.17 11.97 4.56
N PRO A 45 -10.07 13.19 4.02
CA PRO A 45 -9.92 14.38 4.84
C PRO A 45 -11.17 14.61 5.70
N GLN A 46 -11.00 15.15 6.91
CA GLN A 46 -12.13 15.35 7.84
C GLN A 46 -13.30 16.16 7.22
N PRO A 47 -13.08 17.26 6.47
CA PRO A 47 -14.18 17.96 5.81
C PRO A 47 -15.03 17.09 4.88
N TYR A 48 -14.43 16.12 4.17
CA TYR A 48 -15.19 15.17 3.34
C TYR A 48 -16.06 14.25 4.20
N LEU A 49 -15.54 13.78 5.35
CA LEU A 49 -16.31 12.96 6.29
C LEU A 49 -17.44 13.74 6.97
N ASP A 50 -17.24 15.05 7.15
CA ASP A 50 -18.24 15.97 7.71
C ASP A 50 -19.29 16.40 6.65
N GLY A 51 -19.14 15.98 5.39
CA GLY A 51 -20.10 16.23 4.32
C GLY A 51 -19.90 17.53 3.56
N ALA A 52 -18.68 18.09 3.52
CA ALA A 52 -18.36 19.21 2.65
C ALA A 52 -18.69 18.88 1.18
N SER A 53 -19.45 19.76 0.54
CA SER A 53 -19.97 19.55 -0.83
C SER A 53 -18.98 19.93 -1.92
N GLU A 54 -17.96 20.70 -1.56
CA GLU A 54 -16.90 21.22 -2.40
C GLU A 54 -15.85 20.15 -2.74
N VAL A 55 -15.83 19.06 -1.97
CA VAL A 55 -14.84 18.00 -2.06
C VAL A 55 -15.51 16.68 -2.40
N GLY A 56 -14.97 16.01 -3.42
CA GLY A 56 -15.39 14.68 -3.84
C GLY A 56 -14.20 13.74 -4.00
N ARG A 57 -14.50 12.50 -4.37
CA ARG A 57 -13.47 11.57 -4.84
C ARG A 57 -13.06 11.95 -6.27
N LEU A 58 -11.82 11.64 -6.64
CA LEU A 58 -11.31 11.92 -7.98
C LEU A 58 -12.04 11.12 -9.08
N PHE A 59 -12.43 9.88 -8.75
CA PHE A 59 -13.17 9.00 -9.64
C PHE A 59 -14.61 8.84 -9.13
N ASP A 60 -15.56 8.82 -10.05
CA ASP A 60 -16.98 8.60 -9.74
C ASP A 60 -17.22 7.22 -9.12
N ASP A 61 -16.50 6.20 -9.61
CA ASP A 61 -16.48 4.85 -9.05
C ASP A 61 -15.03 4.41 -8.73
N PRO A 62 -14.52 4.75 -7.53
CA PRO A 62 -13.17 4.35 -7.11
C PRO A 62 -12.98 2.84 -7.07
N ARG A 63 -14.04 2.08 -6.76
CA ARG A 63 -13.97 0.63 -6.67
C ARG A 63 -13.76 0.02 -8.05
N ALA A 64 -14.45 0.52 -9.07
CA ALA A 64 -14.21 0.07 -10.45
C ALA A 64 -12.76 0.35 -10.90
N GLU A 65 -12.17 1.47 -10.50
CA GLU A 65 -10.76 1.79 -10.79
C GLU A 65 -9.78 0.86 -10.07
N GLU A 66 -10.05 0.52 -8.80
CA GLU A 66 -9.26 -0.47 -8.04
C GLU A 66 -9.32 -1.87 -8.70
N VAL A 67 -10.51 -2.29 -9.14
CA VAL A 67 -10.68 -3.56 -9.87
C VAL A 67 -9.95 -3.53 -11.22
N SER A 68 -10.08 -2.44 -11.96
CA SER A 68 -9.35 -2.22 -13.23
C SER A 68 -7.84 -2.23 -13.03
N TYR A 69 -7.35 -1.67 -11.91
CA TYR A 69 -5.94 -1.77 -11.54
C TYR A 69 -5.53 -3.23 -11.32
N TYR A 70 -6.27 -3.97 -10.50
CA TYR A 70 -5.96 -5.36 -10.20
C TYR A 70 -5.97 -6.23 -11.46
N GLN A 71 -6.99 -6.10 -12.31
CA GLN A 71 -7.09 -6.85 -13.56
C GLN A 71 -5.94 -6.56 -14.53
N ARG A 72 -5.46 -5.31 -14.57
CA ARG A 72 -4.35 -4.92 -15.45
C ARG A 72 -2.99 -5.38 -14.95
N ASN A 73 -2.78 -5.43 -13.64
CA ASN A 73 -1.45 -5.66 -13.06
C ASN A 73 -1.30 -7.06 -12.42
N GLY A 74 -2.40 -7.71 -12.04
CA GLY A 74 -2.42 -9.02 -11.39
C GLY A 74 -2.12 -8.99 -9.89
N PHE A 75 -2.04 -7.82 -9.27
CA PHE A 75 -1.78 -7.65 -7.84
C PHE A 75 -2.45 -6.40 -7.29
N TYR A 76 -2.70 -6.39 -5.98
CA TYR A 76 -3.07 -5.17 -5.25
C TYR A 76 -1.78 -4.49 -4.71
N PRO A 77 -1.65 -3.15 -4.72
CA PRO A 77 -0.38 -2.48 -4.40
C PRO A 77 0.20 -2.86 -3.03
N ILE A 78 1.51 -3.11 -3.00
CA ILE A 78 2.24 -3.43 -1.76
C ILE A 78 2.25 -2.22 -0.79
N MET A 79 2.07 -2.48 0.51
CA MET A 79 2.18 -1.45 1.56
C MET A 79 3.33 -1.66 2.54
N HIS A 80 3.64 -2.92 2.89
CA HIS A 80 4.58 -3.23 3.96
C HIS A 80 5.55 -4.34 3.57
N VAL A 81 6.79 -4.20 4.03
CA VAL A 81 7.83 -5.23 4.01
C VAL A 81 8.28 -5.50 5.44
N VAL A 82 8.75 -6.72 5.70
CA VAL A 82 9.31 -7.09 7.02
C VAL A 82 10.83 -7.10 6.89
N ALA A 83 11.49 -6.25 7.67
CA ALA A 83 12.94 -6.16 7.68
C ALA A 83 13.53 -6.97 8.84
N MET A 84 14.64 -7.67 8.56
CA MET A 84 15.46 -8.36 9.54
C MET A 84 16.90 -7.86 9.40
N LYS A 85 17.61 -7.71 10.52
CA LYS A 85 19.05 -7.43 10.50
C LYS A 85 19.78 -8.55 9.75
N SER A 86 20.64 -8.20 8.80
CA SER A 86 21.36 -9.17 7.98
C SER A 86 22.16 -10.16 8.82
N GLU A 87 22.78 -9.70 9.91
CA GLU A 87 23.59 -10.57 10.78
C GLU A 87 22.75 -11.68 11.45
N VAL A 88 21.46 -11.42 11.70
CA VAL A 88 20.54 -12.42 12.27
C VAL A 88 20.17 -13.46 11.23
N ALA A 89 19.86 -13.03 10.00
CA ALA A 89 19.52 -13.95 8.91
C ALA A 89 20.73 -14.80 8.49
N GLU A 90 21.95 -14.24 8.50
CA GLU A 90 23.19 -14.96 8.21
C GLU A 90 23.49 -16.03 9.28
N GLN A 91 23.31 -15.69 10.57
CA GLN A 91 23.50 -16.64 11.67
C GLN A 91 22.38 -17.70 11.76
N HIS A 92 21.17 -17.35 11.30
CA HIS A 92 20.00 -18.20 11.35
C HIS A 92 19.25 -18.17 10.00
N PRO A 93 19.75 -18.86 8.95
CA PRO A 93 19.15 -18.80 7.60
C PRO A 93 17.71 -19.30 7.51
N TRP A 94 17.24 -20.06 8.50
CA TRP A 94 15.86 -20.53 8.64
C TRP A 94 14.90 -19.44 9.13
N ALA A 95 15.41 -18.38 9.77
CA ALA A 95 14.59 -17.37 10.45
C ALA A 95 13.74 -16.52 9.51
N PRO A 96 14.22 -16.05 8.34
CA PRO A 96 13.39 -15.29 7.39
C PRO A 96 12.16 -16.08 6.92
N VAL A 97 12.35 -17.34 6.50
CA VAL A 97 11.25 -18.21 6.05
C VAL A 97 10.30 -18.54 7.20
N SER A 98 10.83 -18.83 8.39
CA SER A 98 9.99 -19.09 9.57
C SER A 98 9.13 -17.88 9.96
N LEU A 99 9.62 -16.65 9.72
CA LEU A 99 8.86 -15.43 9.94
C LEU A 99 7.73 -15.30 8.92
N LEU A 100 7.99 -15.57 7.63
CA LEU A 100 6.95 -15.61 6.59
C LEU A 100 5.87 -16.64 6.93
N ASP A 101 6.26 -17.86 7.34
CA ASP A 101 5.35 -18.91 7.77
C ASP A 101 4.48 -18.48 8.96
N GLY A 102 5.05 -17.70 9.89
CA GLY A 102 4.32 -17.13 11.02
C GLY A 102 3.25 -16.13 10.59
N PHE A 103 3.58 -15.23 9.66
CA PHE A 103 2.60 -14.29 9.09
C PHE A 103 1.52 -15.00 8.29
N GLU A 104 1.87 -16.02 7.52
CA GLU A 104 0.90 -16.81 6.76
C GLU A 104 -0.04 -17.59 7.70
N GLN A 105 0.46 -18.11 8.82
CA GLN A 105 -0.37 -18.68 9.89
C GLN A 105 -1.32 -17.66 10.52
N ALA A 106 -0.85 -16.44 10.78
CA ALA A 106 -1.69 -15.37 11.32
C ALA A 106 -2.77 -14.94 10.30
N LYS A 107 -2.42 -14.82 9.02
CA LYS A 107 -3.35 -14.52 7.92
C LYS A 107 -4.45 -15.58 7.84
N ARG A 108 -4.11 -16.87 7.89
CA ARG A 108 -5.11 -17.96 7.90
C ARG A 108 -6.08 -17.86 9.07
N GLN A 109 -5.60 -17.53 10.27
CA GLN A 109 -6.47 -17.31 11.43
C GLN A 109 -7.41 -16.13 11.21
N TRP A 110 -6.88 -15.00 10.74
CA TRP A 110 -7.68 -13.82 10.44
C TRP A 110 -8.75 -14.10 9.36
N THR A 111 -8.38 -14.77 8.27
CA THR A 111 -9.32 -15.16 7.20
C THR A 111 -10.45 -16.02 7.74
N HIS A 112 -10.14 -16.96 8.65
CA HIS A 112 -11.16 -17.78 9.31
C HIS A 112 -12.14 -16.93 10.15
N PHE A 113 -11.64 -15.94 10.90
CA PHE A 113 -12.52 -15.02 11.64
C PHE A 113 -13.42 -14.20 10.73
N MET A 114 -12.88 -13.72 9.59
CA MET A 114 -13.63 -12.92 8.62
C MET A 114 -14.71 -13.73 7.89
N ASP A 115 -14.60 -15.06 7.83
CA ASP A 115 -15.66 -15.90 7.28
C ASP A 115 -16.94 -15.88 8.13
N ASP A 116 -16.83 -15.64 9.43
CA ASP A 116 -17.98 -15.48 10.33
C ASP A 116 -18.41 -14.00 10.41
N PRO A 117 -19.61 -13.64 9.89
CA PRO A 117 -20.11 -12.27 9.89
C PRO A 117 -20.23 -11.65 11.29
N ASN A 118 -20.33 -12.45 12.35
CA ASN A 118 -20.51 -11.96 13.72
C ASN A 118 -19.27 -11.23 14.26
N TRP A 119 -18.09 -11.40 13.65
CA TRP A 119 -16.87 -10.68 14.03
C TRP A 119 -16.76 -9.29 13.41
N SER A 120 -17.57 -8.99 12.41
CA SER A 120 -17.59 -7.67 11.78
C SER A 120 -18.70 -6.80 12.37
N ARG A 121 -18.39 -5.52 12.63
CA ARG A 121 -19.41 -4.51 12.97
C ARG A 121 -20.17 -4.03 11.71
N LEU A 122 -19.66 -4.30 10.51
CA LEU A 122 -20.26 -3.86 9.26
C LEU A 122 -21.42 -4.79 8.89
N THR A 123 -22.63 -4.25 8.78
CA THR A 123 -23.84 -5.01 8.43
C THR A 123 -23.71 -5.80 7.13
N TRP A 124 -22.99 -5.26 6.14
CA TRP A 124 -22.76 -5.92 4.84
C TRP A 124 -21.37 -6.53 4.70
N GLY A 125 -20.60 -6.66 5.79
CA GLY A 125 -19.21 -7.14 5.75
C GLY A 125 -19.04 -8.47 5.03
N ARG A 126 -19.95 -9.43 5.25
CA ARG A 126 -19.92 -10.74 4.56
C ARG A 126 -20.15 -10.63 3.06
N HIS A 127 -21.10 -9.79 2.64
CA HIS A 127 -21.34 -9.57 1.21
C HIS A 127 -20.13 -8.92 0.53
N TYR A 128 -19.49 -7.96 1.18
CA TYR A 128 -18.27 -7.34 0.65
C TYR A 128 -17.12 -8.34 0.52
N LEU A 129 -16.95 -9.26 1.49
CA LEU A 129 -15.94 -10.31 1.41
C LEU A 129 -16.19 -11.27 0.24
N GLU A 130 -17.44 -11.68 0.03
CA GLU A 130 -17.81 -12.56 -1.10
C GLU A 130 -17.59 -11.87 -2.44
N GLU A 131 -17.94 -10.59 -2.51
CA GLU A 131 -17.74 -9.77 -3.70
C GLU A 131 -16.25 -9.57 -4.01
N GLU A 132 -15.44 -9.23 -2.99
CA GLU A 132 -13.99 -9.12 -3.11
C GLU A 132 -13.37 -10.42 -3.65
N ARG A 133 -13.73 -11.57 -3.07
CA ARG A 133 -13.23 -12.87 -3.52
C ARG A 133 -13.63 -13.20 -4.95
N SER A 134 -14.82 -12.78 -5.39
CA SER A 134 -15.26 -13.00 -6.77
C SER A 134 -14.44 -12.20 -7.80
N VAL A 135 -13.85 -11.08 -7.38
CA VAL A 135 -13.12 -10.16 -8.26
C VAL A 135 -11.60 -10.33 -8.16
N LEU A 136 -11.08 -10.44 -6.93
CA LEU A 136 -9.65 -10.49 -6.64
C LEU A 136 -9.14 -11.92 -6.43
N GLY A 137 -10.03 -12.89 -6.31
CA GLY A 137 -9.68 -14.28 -6.01
C GLY A 137 -9.57 -14.55 -4.50
N PRO A 138 -9.05 -15.73 -4.11
CA PRO A 138 -9.07 -16.17 -2.72
C PRO A 138 -8.12 -15.41 -1.79
N ASP A 139 -7.06 -14.82 -2.35
CA ASP A 139 -6.03 -14.11 -1.59
C ASP A 139 -5.41 -12.96 -2.40
N PRO A 140 -5.90 -11.72 -2.23
CA PRO A 140 -5.29 -10.54 -2.85
C PRO A 140 -3.98 -10.09 -2.18
N TRP A 141 -3.62 -10.70 -1.03
CA TRP A 141 -2.46 -10.33 -0.20
C TRP A 141 -1.48 -11.51 -0.05
N PRO A 142 -0.88 -11.99 -1.16
CA PRO A 142 0.05 -13.10 -1.11
C PRO A 142 1.27 -12.77 -0.24
N THR A 143 1.80 -13.77 0.44
CA THR A 143 3.05 -13.68 1.19
C THR A 143 4.18 -14.26 0.35
N GLY A 144 5.38 -13.67 0.37
CA GLY A 144 6.56 -14.19 -0.31
C GLY A 144 7.07 -13.31 -1.45
N VAL A 145 8.33 -13.52 -1.83
CA VAL A 145 9.06 -12.69 -2.82
C VAL A 145 8.65 -13.05 -4.24
N ALA A 146 8.66 -14.33 -4.61
CA ALA A 146 8.25 -14.79 -5.93
C ALA A 146 6.77 -14.47 -6.19
N ALA A 147 5.91 -14.68 -5.19
CA ALA A 147 4.48 -14.35 -5.29
C ALA A 147 4.21 -12.85 -5.51
N ASN A 148 5.09 -11.97 -5.00
CA ASN A 148 4.95 -10.51 -5.12
C ASN A 148 5.90 -9.86 -6.13
N ARG A 149 6.65 -10.65 -6.92
CA ARG A 149 7.74 -10.14 -7.76
C ARG A 149 7.32 -8.99 -8.69
N ALA A 150 6.21 -9.15 -9.40
CA ALA A 150 5.70 -8.11 -10.30
C ALA A 150 5.31 -6.81 -9.55
N ASN A 151 4.82 -6.93 -8.32
CA ASN A 151 4.47 -5.79 -7.46
C ASN A 151 5.72 -5.08 -6.95
N LEU A 152 6.73 -5.85 -6.52
CA LEU A 152 8.04 -5.33 -6.09
C LEU A 152 8.75 -4.58 -7.22
N GLU A 153 8.82 -5.17 -8.41
CA GLU A 153 9.40 -4.52 -9.60
C GLU A 153 8.64 -3.25 -10.00
N ARG A 154 7.31 -3.24 -9.85
CA ARG A 154 6.48 -2.05 -10.06
C ARG A 154 6.80 -0.96 -9.05
N PHE A 155 6.92 -1.32 -7.78
CA PHE A 155 7.26 -0.40 -6.71
C PHE A 155 8.64 0.22 -6.91
N ILE A 156 9.67 -0.60 -7.15
CA ILE A 156 11.05 -0.15 -7.44
C ILE A 156 11.06 0.83 -8.62
N ARG A 157 10.29 0.54 -9.68
CA ARG A 157 10.18 1.46 -10.81
C ARG A 157 9.59 2.82 -10.39
N TYR A 158 8.54 2.84 -9.58
CA TYR A 158 7.96 4.09 -9.09
C TYR A 158 8.96 4.90 -8.25
N GLU A 159 9.74 4.24 -7.40
CA GLU A 159 10.79 4.89 -6.60
C GLU A 159 11.84 5.57 -7.51
N VAL A 160 12.23 4.94 -8.62
CA VAL A 160 13.13 5.56 -9.62
C VAL A 160 12.44 6.73 -10.32
N GLU A 161 11.21 6.55 -10.80
CA GLU A 161 10.44 7.58 -11.53
C GLU A 161 10.18 8.81 -10.66
N GLN A 162 10.05 8.63 -9.34
CA GLN A 162 9.84 9.68 -8.35
C GLN A 162 11.16 10.29 -7.82
N GLY A 163 12.31 9.78 -8.23
CA GLY A 163 13.64 10.26 -7.81
C GLY A 163 14.07 9.81 -6.41
N LEU A 164 13.31 8.92 -5.76
CA LEU A 164 13.58 8.43 -4.40
C LEU A 164 14.80 7.50 -4.34
N ILE A 165 15.07 6.77 -5.43
CA ILE A 165 16.30 6.00 -5.60
C ILE A 165 16.98 6.37 -6.92
N PRO A 166 18.33 6.35 -6.99
CA PRO A 166 19.07 6.83 -8.17
C PRO A 166 18.97 5.91 -9.39
N GLY A 167 18.47 4.69 -9.22
CA GLY A 167 18.35 3.69 -10.28
C GLY A 167 17.67 2.42 -9.80
N PRO A 168 17.29 1.51 -10.73
CA PRO A 168 16.59 0.29 -10.40
C PRO A 168 17.47 -0.65 -9.58
N LEU A 169 16.88 -1.29 -8.57
CA LEU A 169 17.49 -2.36 -7.78
C LEU A 169 16.91 -3.70 -8.24
N ALA A 170 17.72 -4.76 -8.27
CA ALA A 170 17.19 -6.10 -8.48
C ALA A 170 16.46 -6.55 -7.22
N VAL A 171 15.36 -7.29 -7.37
CA VAL A 171 14.61 -7.83 -6.21
C VAL A 171 15.53 -8.74 -5.38
N GLU A 172 16.37 -9.51 -6.05
CA GLU A 172 17.35 -10.42 -5.44
C GLU A 172 18.34 -9.72 -4.51
N ASP A 173 18.66 -8.45 -4.78
CA ASP A 173 19.60 -7.67 -3.96
C ASP A 173 18.95 -7.16 -2.65
N LEU A 174 17.61 -7.19 -2.57
CA LEU A 174 16.84 -6.61 -1.46
C LEU A 174 16.35 -7.65 -0.45
N PHE A 175 16.31 -8.92 -0.85
CA PHE A 175 15.75 -10.00 -0.04
C PHE A 175 16.75 -11.13 0.18
N PHE A 176 16.65 -11.83 1.31
CA PHE A 176 17.53 -12.96 1.62
C PHE A 176 17.29 -14.13 0.66
N GLU A 177 18.37 -14.83 0.27
CA GLU A 177 18.33 -15.95 -0.68
C GLU A 177 17.26 -17.00 -0.32
N THR A 178 17.11 -17.32 0.96
CA THR A 178 16.13 -18.31 1.44
C THR A 178 14.67 -17.91 1.22
N THR A 179 14.41 -16.64 0.87
CA THR A 179 13.06 -16.13 0.62
C THR A 179 12.73 -15.93 -0.86
N LEU A 180 13.71 -16.04 -1.78
CA LEU A 180 13.52 -15.64 -3.18
C LEU A 180 12.48 -16.48 -3.94
N GLU A 181 12.32 -17.76 -3.57
CA GLU A 181 11.37 -18.69 -4.18
C GLU A 181 10.03 -18.77 -3.44
N THR A 182 9.77 -17.86 -2.49
CA THR A 182 8.53 -17.85 -1.67
C THR A 182 7.35 -17.18 -2.31
#